data_AF-A0A1S1RMR6-F1
#
_entry.id   AF-A0A1S1RMR6-F1
#
_cell.length_a   1.000
_cell.length_b   1.000
_cell.length_c   1.000
_cell.angle_alpha   90.00
_cell.angle_beta   90.00
_cell.angle_gamma   90.00
#
_symmetry.space_group_name_H-M   'P 1'
#
loop_
_entity.id
_entity.type
_entity.pdbx_description
1 polymer ?
#
loop_
_entity_poly.entity_id
_entity_poly.type
_entity_poly.pdbx_seq_one_letter_code
_entity_poly.pdbx_strand_id
1 'polypeptide(L)'
;MSPEQALTLPLATLQPSDNDLAQAQRICARHDTPAAVQHAAGTYISVRAEMLADELDGDAIELIARLVREMAAGARVARARLAELRGSA
;
A
#
# COMPACT_ATOMS: atom_id res chain seq x y z
N MET A 1 -33.55 -10.30 8.07
CA MET A 1 -32.49 -10.12 7.05
C MET A 1 -31.64 -11.37 7.10
N SER A 2 -31.41 -12.07 5.98
CA SER A 2 -30.57 -13.28 5.98
C SER A 2 -29.08 -12.89 6.04
N PRO A 3 -28.23 -13.70 6.70
CA PRO A 3 -26.80 -13.43 6.89
C PRO A 3 -25.93 -13.56 5.63
N GLU A 4 -26.53 -13.67 4.44
CA GLU A 4 -25.84 -14.02 3.18
C GLU A 4 -25.55 -12.86 2.23
N GLN A 5 -25.77 -11.62 2.65
CA GLN A 5 -25.23 -10.46 1.93
C GLN A 5 -23.97 -9.97 2.63
N ALA A 6 -22.98 -10.86 2.77
CA ALA A 6 -21.61 -10.43 2.93
C ALA A 6 -21.31 -9.52 1.72
N LEU A 7 -21.10 -8.23 1.97
CA LEU A 7 -20.63 -7.27 0.97
C LEU A 7 -19.30 -7.80 0.42
N THR A 8 -19.35 -8.52 -0.69
CA THR A 8 -18.16 -9.06 -1.34
C THR A 8 -17.51 -7.93 -2.12
N LEU A 9 -16.47 -7.33 -1.53
CA LEU A 9 -15.63 -6.39 -2.25
C LEU A 9 -14.86 -7.17 -3.34
N PRO A 10 -15.01 -6.86 -4.65
CA PRO A 10 -14.29 -7.58 -5.69
C PRO A 10 -12.79 -7.39 -5.52
N LEU A 11 -11.99 -8.46 -5.55
CA LEU A 11 -10.52 -8.38 -5.36
C LEU A 11 -9.83 -7.41 -6.34
N ALA A 12 -10.40 -7.19 -7.52
CA ALA A 12 -9.91 -6.19 -8.48
C ALA A 12 -9.92 -4.76 -7.91
N THR A 13 -10.83 -4.45 -6.99
CA THR A 13 -10.90 -3.14 -6.31
C THR A 13 -9.82 -2.95 -5.23
N LEU A 14 -9.06 -4.01 -4.92
CA LEU A 14 -7.86 -3.95 -4.08
C LEU A 14 -6.60 -3.63 -4.90
N GLN A 15 -6.72 -3.45 -6.22
CA GLN A 15 -5.61 -2.96 -7.03
C GLN A 15 -5.36 -1.46 -6.75
N PRO A 16 -4.11 -1.04 -6.54
CA PRO A 16 -3.75 0.37 -6.47
C PRO A 16 -4.27 1.15 -7.68
N SER A 17 -4.87 2.31 -7.43
CA SER A 17 -5.13 3.32 -8.44
C SER A 17 -3.86 4.09 -8.80
N ASP A 18 -3.91 4.89 -9.86
CA ASP A 18 -2.81 5.79 -10.24
C ASP A 18 -2.49 6.80 -9.12
N ASN A 19 -3.49 7.22 -8.35
CA ASN A 19 -3.27 8.13 -7.23
C ASN A 19 -2.52 7.45 -6.07
N ASP A 20 -2.88 6.19 -5.75
CA ASP A 20 -2.17 5.41 -4.73
C ASP A 20 -0.70 5.23 -5.12
N LEU A 21 -0.45 4.92 -6.39
CA LEU A 21 0.89 4.81 -6.96
C LEU A 21 1.65 6.13 -6.91
N ALA A 22 1.04 7.25 -7.31
CA ALA A 22 1.66 8.57 -7.28
C ALA A 22 2.02 9.01 -5.85
N GLN A 23 1.18 8.69 -4.87
CA GLN A 23 1.47 8.95 -3.46
C GLN A 23 2.68 8.15 -2.97
N ALA A 24 2.71 6.85 -3.23
CA ALA A 24 3.84 5.99 -2.90
C ALA A 24 5.13 6.44 -3.62
N GLN A 25 5.03 6.89 -4.87
CA GLN A 25 6.15 7.42 -5.66
C GLN A 25 6.81 8.60 -4.95
N ARG A 26 6.03 9.56 -4.44
CA ARG A 26 6.55 10.73 -3.72
C ARG A 26 7.37 10.39 -2.48
N ILE A 27 7.09 9.26 -1.84
CA ILE A 27 7.83 8.77 -0.67
C ILE A 27 9.16 8.18 -1.12
N CYS A 28 9.14 7.24 -2.06
CA CYS A 28 10.35 6.51 -2.46
C CYS A 28 11.32 7.34 -3.33
N ALA A 29 10.80 8.27 -4.14
CA ALA A 29 11.60 9.04 -5.10
C ALA A 29 12.61 10.01 -4.44
N ARG A 30 12.46 10.29 -3.14
CA ARG A 30 13.36 11.18 -2.38
C ARG A 30 14.62 10.49 -1.87
N HIS A 31 14.76 9.19 -2.15
CA HIS A 31 15.80 8.35 -1.57
C HIS A 31 16.69 7.75 -2.67
N ASP A 32 18.00 7.91 -2.50
CA ASP A 32 19.02 7.52 -3.48
C ASP A 32 19.81 6.27 -3.09
N THR A 33 19.50 5.68 -1.93
CA THR A 33 20.13 4.44 -1.48
C THR A 33 19.09 3.33 -1.30
N PRO A 34 19.44 2.06 -1.59
CA PRO A 34 18.53 0.94 -1.36
C PRO A 34 18.02 0.86 0.08
N ALA A 35 18.90 1.11 1.06
CA ALA A 35 18.54 1.08 2.48
C ALA A 35 17.51 2.16 2.83
N ALA A 36 17.67 3.38 2.33
CA ALA A 36 16.72 4.46 2.58
C ALA A 36 15.35 4.19 1.93
N VAL A 37 15.33 3.64 0.71
CA VAL A 37 14.07 3.24 0.04
C VAL A 37 13.37 2.14 0.82
N GLN A 38 14.09 1.11 1.28
CA GLN A 38 13.54 0.03 2.09
C GLN A 38 12.96 0.54 3.40
N HIS A 39 13.68 1.44 4.09
CA HIS A 39 13.21 2.03 5.34
C HIS A 39 11.93 2.84 5.14
N ALA A 40 11.93 3.77 4.17
CA ALA A 40 10.77 4.61 3.89
C ALA A 40 9.53 3.80 3.48
N ALA A 41 9.70 2.81 2.62
CA ALA A 41 8.63 1.91 2.21
C ALA A 41 8.13 1.06 3.39
N GLY A 42 9.05 0.55 4.22
CA GLY A 42 8.74 -0.20 5.42
C GLY A 42 7.89 0.61 6.39
N THR A 43 8.32 1.82 6.76
CA THR A 43 7.55 2.71 7.62
C THR A 43 6.16 3.02 7.04
N TYR A 44 6.10 3.33 5.74
CA TYR A 44 4.83 3.60 5.08
C TYR A 44 3.85 2.42 5.19
N ILE A 45 4.32 1.21 4.88
CA ILE A 45 3.49 -0.01 4.93
C ILE A 45 3.11 -0.34 6.39
N SER A 46 4.05 -0.26 7.34
CA SER A 46 3.79 -0.55 8.75
C SER A 46 2.70 0.33 9.34
N VAL A 47 2.73 1.63 9.07
CA VAL A 47 1.68 2.55 9.54
C VAL A 47 0.30 2.17 8.99
N ARG A 48 0.20 1.78 7.71
CA ARG A 48 -1.07 1.32 7.15
C ARG A 48 -1.50 -0.03 7.70
N ALA A 49 -0.57 -0.90 8.04
CA ALA A 49 -0.87 -2.19 8.66
C ALA A 49 -1.42 -2.02 10.08
N GLU A 50 -0.89 -1.06 10.85
CA GLU A 50 -1.43 -0.69 12.17
C GLU A 50 -2.84 -0.09 12.04
N MET A 51 -3.02 0.88 11.14
CA MET A 51 -4.35 1.43 10.85
C MET A 51 -5.33 0.37 10.35
N LEU A 52 -4.85 -0.62 9.59
CA LEU A 52 -5.70 -1.71 9.13
C LEU A 52 -6.14 -2.56 10.30
N ALA A 53 -5.21 -2.92 11.21
CA ALA A 53 -5.51 -3.72 12.39
C ALA A 53 -6.56 -3.06 13.30
N ASP A 54 -6.50 -1.74 13.46
CA ASP A 54 -7.48 -0.97 14.24
C ASP A 54 -8.89 -1.01 13.62
N GLU A 55 -8.98 -1.17 12.29
CA GLU A 55 -10.23 -1.15 11.54
C GLU A 55 -10.80 -2.56 11.28
N LEU A 56 -10.04 -3.64 11.56
CA LEU A 56 -10.48 -5.02 11.28
C LEU A 56 -11.71 -5.45 12.09
N ASP A 57 -11.90 -4.87 13.28
CA ASP A 57 -13.08 -5.11 14.13
C ASP A 57 -14.26 -4.19 13.77
N GLY A 58 -14.08 -3.27 12.81
CA GLY A 58 -15.08 -2.32 12.36
C GLY A 58 -15.72 -2.69 11.01
N ASP A 59 -16.81 -1.99 10.68
CA ASP A 59 -17.53 -2.16 9.41
C ASP A 59 -16.98 -1.26 8.28
N ALA A 60 -15.77 -0.70 8.44
CA ALA A 60 -15.18 0.29 7.55
C ALA A 60 -14.51 -0.35 6.31
N ILE A 61 -15.26 -1.17 5.56
CA ILE A 61 -14.78 -1.95 4.40
C ILE A 61 -14.05 -1.08 3.36
N GLU A 62 -14.53 0.14 3.11
CA GLU A 62 -13.90 1.06 2.15
C GLU A 62 -12.52 1.55 2.63
N LEU A 63 -12.38 1.78 3.93
CA LEU A 63 -11.11 2.17 4.56
C LEU A 63 -10.12 1.01 4.54
N ILE A 64 -10.57 -0.20 4.90
CA ILE A 64 -9.78 -1.43 4.79
C ILE A 64 -9.26 -1.61 3.36
N ALA A 65 -10.15 -1.50 2.36
CA ALA A 65 -9.78 -1.63 0.96
C ALA A 65 -8.76 -0.56 0.53
N ARG A 66 -8.94 0.68 0.99
CA ARG A 66 -7.97 1.77 0.74
C ARG A 66 -6.60 1.46 1.35
N LEU A 67 -6.54 1.03 2.60
CA LEU A 67 -5.28 0.71 3.29
C LEU A 67 -4.54 -0.42 2.58
N VAL A 68 -5.25 -1.45 2.11
CA VAL A 68 -4.69 -2.54 1.30
C VAL A 68 -4.12 -2.01 -0.02
N ARG A 69 -4.84 -1.16 -0.75
CA ARG A 69 -4.34 -0.53 -1.98
C ARG A 69 -3.09 0.31 -1.72
N GLU A 70 -3.10 1.12 -0.66
CA GLU A 70 -1.95 1.95 -0.29
C GLU A 70 -0.72 1.09 0.01
N MET A 71 -0.83 0.04 0.82
CA MET A 71 0.28 -0.88 1.10
C MET A 71 0.81 -1.55 -0.17
N ALA A 72 -0.09 -2.02 -1.03
CA ALA A 72 0.30 -2.63 -2.31
C ALA A 72 1.01 -1.63 -3.24
N ALA A 73 0.57 -0.37 -3.28
CA ALA A 73 1.22 0.70 -4.02
C ALA A 73 2.64 0.97 -3.49
N GLY A 74 2.78 1.11 -2.16
CA GLY A 74 4.06 1.27 -1.47
C GLY A 74 5.05 0.17 -1.83
N ALA A 75 4.61 -1.09 -1.76
CA ALA A 75 5.44 -2.24 -2.12
C ALA A 75 5.82 -2.26 -3.60
N ARG A 76 4.90 -1.93 -4.52
CA ARG A 76 5.18 -1.88 -5.97
C ARG A 76 6.21 -0.81 -6.32
N VAL A 77 6.00 0.41 -5.84
CA VAL A 77 6.90 1.54 -6.08
C VAL A 77 8.28 1.28 -5.47
N ALA A 78 8.34 0.76 -4.24
CA ALA A 78 9.62 0.44 -3.60
C ALA A 78 10.41 -0.59 -4.42
N ARG A 79 9.75 -1.64 -4.92
CA ARG A 79 10.40 -2.63 -5.80
C ARG A 79 10.92 -2.00 -7.09
N ALA A 80 10.14 -1.14 -7.74
CA ALA A 80 10.57 -0.45 -8.95
C ALA A 80 11.79 0.45 -8.68
N ARG A 81 11.74 1.26 -7.63
CA ARG A 81 12.84 2.15 -7.25
C ARG A 81 14.11 1.38 -6.88
N LEU A 82 13.98 0.26 -6.17
CA LEU A 82 15.12 -0.60 -5.86
C LEU A 82 15.75 -1.23 -7.11
N ALA A 83 14.94 -1.57 -8.13
CA ALA A 83 15.47 -2.05 -9.40
C ALA A 83 16.24 -0.96 -10.16
N GLU A 84 15.73 0.27 -10.19
CA GLU A 84 16.42 1.43 -10.78
C GLU A 84 17.78 1.68 -10.12
N LEU A 85 17.81 1.70 -8.78
CA LEU A 85 19.05 1.95 -8.03
C LEU A 85 20.10 0.85 -8.24
N ARG A 86 19.68 -0.40 -8.43
CA ARG A 86 20.58 -1.52 -8.74
C ARG A 86 21.12 -1.48 -10.17
N GLY A 87 20.31 -1.02 -11.12
CA GLY A 87 20.73 -0.87 -12.51
C GLY A 87 21.57 0.38 -12.79
N SER A 88 21.69 1.29 -11.79
CA SER A 88 22.46 2.53 -11.90
C SER A 88 23.83 2.48 -11.20
N ALA A 89 24.15 1.34 -10.56
CA ALA A 89 25.40 1.08 -9.85
C ALA A 89 26.35 0.26 -10.74
#